data_AF-W7WEA2-F1
#
_entry.id   AF-W7WEA2-F1
#
_cell.length_a   1.000
_cell.length_b   1.000
_cell.length_c   1.000
_cell.angle_alpha   90.00
_cell.angle_beta   90.00
_cell.angle_gamma   90.00
#
_symmetry.space_group_name_H-M   'P 1'
#
loop_
_entity.id
_entity.type
_entity.pdbx_description
1 polymer ?
#
loop_
_entity_poly.entity_id
_entity_poly.type
_entity_poly.pdbx_seq_one_letter_code
_entity_poly.pdbx_strand_id
1 'polypeptide(L)'
;MQRCDLWDRLDVATHELLCEVLDPHGSFFRWLDRRFHEEGPLSPQTLLAEMQAGGEGPGLAELAQRIGALHEVEVGEHAEAELRVVADRVRLDALERDLESLTAAEPLTADMLDTIRRTRQNADEIKRRLARGQTTASS
;
A
#
# COMPACT_ATOMS: atom_id res chain seq x y z
N MET A 1 21.33 -5.97 -1.25
CA MET A 1 20.80 -4.80 -0.52
C MET A 1 19.43 -5.21 0.03
N GLN A 2 19.22 -5.15 1.34
CA GLN A 2 17.95 -5.52 1.96
C GLN A 2 16.90 -4.49 1.56
N ARG A 3 15.86 -4.90 0.83
CA ARG A 3 14.87 -4.01 0.20
C ARG A 3 13.77 -3.50 1.16
N CYS A 4 13.82 -3.92 2.42
CA CYS A 4 12.96 -3.39 3.48
C CYS A 4 13.27 -1.92 3.79
N ASP A 5 14.43 -1.43 3.39
CA ASP A 5 14.78 0.00 3.44
C ASP A 5 13.83 0.87 2.60
N LEU A 6 13.20 0.32 1.57
CA LEU A 6 12.19 1.04 0.78
C LEU A 6 10.91 1.32 1.57
N TRP A 7 10.62 0.54 2.61
CA TRP A 7 9.48 0.83 3.49
C TRP A 7 9.65 2.18 4.17
N ASP A 8 10.84 2.47 4.69
CA ASP A 8 11.18 3.74 5.36
C ASP A 8 11.10 4.96 4.43
N ARG A 9 11.24 4.72 3.11
CA ARG A 9 11.23 5.78 2.09
C ARG A 9 9.83 6.17 1.62
N LEU A 10 8.79 5.44 2.06
CA LEU A 10 7.41 5.82 1.82
C LEU A 10 7.02 6.98 2.72
N ASP A 11 6.14 7.85 2.24
CA ASP A 11 5.57 8.90 3.09
C ASP A 11 4.52 8.33 4.05
N VAL A 12 4.28 9.04 5.17
CA VAL A 12 3.34 8.62 6.22
C VAL A 12 1.95 8.30 5.65
N ALA A 13 1.49 9.10 4.69
CA ALA A 13 0.19 8.92 4.08
C ALA A 13 0.10 7.65 3.21
N THR A 14 1.22 7.12 2.71
CA THR A 14 1.27 5.83 2.02
C THR A 14 1.31 4.68 3.02
N HIS A 15 2.04 4.81 4.13
CA HIS A 15 2.03 3.83 5.21
C HIS A 15 0.62 3.61 5.77
N GLU A 16 -0.04 4.70 6.17
CA GLU A 16 -1.40 4.65 6.73
C GLU A 16 -2.37 3.95 5.77
N LEU A 17 -2.31 4.33 4.49
CA LEU A 17 -3.21 3.77 3.51
C LEU A 17 -2.95 2.28 3.24
N LEU A 18 -1.69 1.86 3.11
CA LEU A 18 -1.36 0.45 2.92
C LEU A 18 -1.83 -0.38 4.12
N CYS A 19 -1.76 0.18 5.33
CA CYS A 19 -2.27 -0.43 6.55
C CYS A 19 -3.82 -0.52 6.62
N GLU A 20 -4.53 0.35 5.91
CA GLU A 20 -6.01 0.39 5.86
C GLU A 20 -6.64 -0.46 4.74
N VAL A 21 -5.82 -1.08 3.88
CA VAL A 21 -6.32 -1.98 2.82
C VAL A 21 -7.04 -3.19 3.42
N LEU A 22 -8.03 -3.74 2.68
CA LEU A 22 -8.69 -4.98 3.06
C LEU A 22 -7.70 -6.13 3.30
N ASP A 23 -8.02 -6.96 4.28
CA ASP A 23 -7.28 -8.18 4.59
C ASP A 23 -7.28 -9.14 3.39
N PRO A 24 -6.18 -9.87 3.16
CA PRO A 24 -5.00 -10.06 4.04
C PRO A 24 -3.90 -8.99 3.90
N HIS A 25 -4.03 -8.04 2.97
CA HIS A 25 -2.94 -7.12 2.63
C HIS A 25 -2.75 -6.01 3.68
N GLY A 26 -3.82 -5.43 4.21
CA GLY A 26 -3.71 -4.45 5.30
C GLY A 26 -3.12 -5.05 6.57
N SER A 27 -3.53 -6.26 6.92
CA SER A 27 -2.88 -7.02 8.01
C SER A 27 -1.41 -7.30 7.76
N PHE A 28 -1.00 -7.58 6.51
CA PHE A 28 0.41 -7.69 6.16
C PHE A 28 1.17 -6.38 6.34
N PHE A 29 0.65 -5.25 5.85
CA PHE A 29 1.34 -3.97 5.96
C PHE A 29 1.43 -3.47 7.40
N ARG A 30 0.39 -3.65 8.22
CA ARG A 30 0.44 -3.36 9.66
C ARG A 30 1.48 -4.23 10.38
N TRP A 31 1.53 -5.51 10.04
CA TRP A 31 2.53 -6.43 10.58
C TRP A 31 3.95 -6.03 10.17
N LEU A 32 4.17 -5.69 8.90
CA LEU A 32 5.45 -5.24 8.37
C LEU A 32 5.91 -3.94 9.05
N ASP A 33 5.01 -2.97 9.20
CA ASP A 33 5.31 -1.68 9.82
C ASP A 33 5.75 -1.81 11.28
N ARG A 34 5.05 -2.66 12.04
CA ARG A 34 5.43 -2.98 13.41
C ARG A 34 6.78 -3.67 13.48
N ARG A 35 7.03 -4.68 12.62
CA ARG A 35 8.32 -5.40 12.58
C ARG A 35 9.47 -4.47 12.21
N PHE A 36 9.24 -3.54 11.29
CA PHE A 36 10.23 -2.54 10.92
C PHE A 36 10.54 -1.58 12.08
N HIS A 37 9.54 -1.13 12.83
CA HIS A 37 9.74 -0.28 14.01
C HIS A 37 10.44 -1.00 15.17
N GLU A 38 10.18 -2.30 15.36
CA GLU A 38 10.73 -3.09 16.48
C GLU A 38 12.15 -3.60 16.19
N GLU A 39 12.37 -4.22 15.02
CA GLU A 39 13.59 -4.97 14.68
C GLU A 39 14.44 -4.26 13.62
N GLY A 40 13.92 -3.20 13.00
CA GLY A 40 14.54 -2.55 11.86
C GLY A 40 14.39 -3.34 10.55
N PRO A 41 15.19 -3.04 9.51
CA PRO A 41 15.09 -3.70 8.21
C PRO A 41 15.49 -5.18 8.29
N LEU A 42 14.50 -6.06 8.15
CA LEU A 42 14.70 -7.52 8.08
C LEU A 42 15.02 -8.01 6.66
N SER A 43 15.61 -9.19 6.54
CA SER A 43 15.79 -9.84 5.23
C SER A 43 14.46 -10.36 4.67
N PRO A 44 14.28 -10.41 3.34
CA PRO A 44 13.07 -10.98 2.73
C PRO A 44 12.80 -12.43 3.17
N GLN A 45 13.86 -13.24 3.34
CA GLN A 45 13.74 -14.62 3.81
C GLN A 45 13.25 -14.69 5.26
N THR A 46 13.74 -13.78 6.13
CA THR A 46 13.28 -13.67 7.53
C THR A 46 11.81 -13.28 7.58
N LEU A 47 11.39 -12.27 6.81
CA LEU A 47 9.99 -11.86 6.75
C LEU A 47 9.09 -13.00 6.27
N LEU A 48 9.46 -13.70 5.19
CA LEU A 48 8.70 -14.85 4.70
C LEU A 48 8.57 -15.97 5.73
N ALA A 49 9.65 -16.29 6.44
CA ALA A 49 9.63 -17.30 7.50
C ALA A 49 8.69 -16.91 8.64
N GLU A 50 8.71 -15.63 9.06
CA GLU A 50 7.83 -15.13 10.12
C GLU A 50 6.35 -15.07 9.69
N MET A 51 6.06 -14.75 8.43
CA MET A 51 4.70 -14.81 7.90
C MET A 51 4.18 -16.25 7.88
N GLN A 52 5.01 -17.21 7.47
CA GLN A 52 4.68 -18.64 7.45
C GLN A 52 4.50 -19.23 8.84
N ALA A 53 5.24 -18.73 9.83
CA ALA A 53 5.12 -19.12 11.24
C ALA A 53 3.79 -18.66 11.89
N GLY A 54 2.91 -17.98 11.15
CA GLY A 54 1.61 -17.54 11.63
C GLY A 54 1.68 -16.19 12.34
N GLY A 55 2.37 -15.22 11.73
CA GLY A 55 2.39 -13.83 12.20
C GLY A 55 1.00 -13.29 12.55
N GLU A 56 0.96 -12.26 13.40
CA GLU A 56 -0.28 -11.68 13.91
C GLU A 56 -1.04 -10.91 12.82
N GLY A 57 -1.86 -11.61 12.04
CA GLY A 57 -2.70 -11.01 11.01
C GLY A 57 -3.45 -12.06 10.18
N PRO A 58 -4.77 -11.87 9.92
CA PRO A 58 -5.54 -12.77 9.08
C PRO A 58 -4.93 -12.94 7.68
N GLY A 59 -4.78 -14.21 7.25
CA GLY A 59 -4.35 -14.58 5.90
C GLY A 59 -2.85 -14.34 5.59
N LEU A 60 -2.03 -13.98 6.59
CA LEU A 60 -0.57 -13.81 6.43
C LEU A 60 0.12 -15.09 5.91
N ALA A 61 -0.23 -16.26 6.45
CA ALA A 61 0.36 -17.52 6.03
C ALA A 61 0.01 -17.89 4.58
N GLU A 62 -1.23 -17.62 4.16
CA GLU A 62 -1.68 -17.82 2.77
C GLU A 62 -0.98 -16.85 1.82
N LEU A 63 -0.83 -15.59 2.23
CA LEU A 63 -0.06 -14.59 1.49
C LEU A 63 1.42 -15.02 1.37
N ALA A 64 2.01 -15.56 2.43
CA ALA A 64 3.39 -16.04 2.42
C ALA A 64 3.60 -17.22 1.46
N GLN A 65 2.63 -18.13 1.35
CA GLN A 65 2.68 -19.21 0.35
C GLN A 65 2.61 -18.65 -1.08
N ARG A 66 1.75 -17.66 -1.32
CA ARG A 66 1.63 -17.01 -2.64
C ARG A 66 2.92 -16.27 -3.01
N ILE A 67 3.52 -15.55 -2.08
CA ILE A 67 4.80 -14.85 -2.29
C ILE A 67 5.94 -15.86 -2.49
N GLY A 68 6.00 -16.93 -1.69
CA GLY A 68 7.01 -17.98 -1.85
C GLY A 68 6.88 -18.78 -3.14
N ALA A 69 5.69 -18.81 -3.76
CA ALA A 69 5.45 -19.40 -5.07
C ALA A 69 5.82 -18.46 -6.23
N LEU A 70 5.90 -17.14 -6.00
CA LEU A 70 6.52 -16.22 -6.93
C LEU A 70 8.03 -16.49 -6.93
N HIS A 71 8.54 -16.95 -8.07
CA HIS A 71 9.98 -17.08 -8.27
C HIS A 71 10.67 -15.72 -8.22
N GLU A 72 11.99 -15.73 -7.97
CA GLU A 72 12.86 -14.55 -7.83
C GLU A 72 12.40 -13.37 -8.70
N VAL A 73 11.77 -12.39 -8.05
CA VAL A 73 11.53 -11.09 -8.68
C VAL A 73 12.89 -10.41 -8.70
N GLU A 74 13.51 -10.34 -9.88
CA GLU A 74 14.66 -9.47 -10.08
C GLU A 74 14.22 -8.04 -9.79
N VAL A 75 14.60 -7.55 -8.62
CA VAL A 75 14.17 -6.24 -8.18
C VAL A 75 15.08 -5.20 -8.83
N GLY A 76 14.69 -4.76 -10.03
CA GLY A 76 15.45 -3.83 -10.85
C GLY A 76 15.69 -2.46 -10.19
N GLU A 77 16.54 -1.65 -10.82
CA GLU A 77 16.92 -0.31 -10.33
C GLU A 77 15.72 0.64 -10.14
N HIS A 78 14.63 0.39 -10.85
CA HIS A 78 13.41 1.22 -10.82
C HIS A 78 12.40 0.82 -9.76
N ALA A 79 12.69 -0.17 -8.93
CA ALA A 79 11.63 -0.80 -8.17
C ALA A 79 11.11 0.02 -6.98
N GLU A 80 11.81 1.08 -6.55
CA GLU A 80 11.21 2.13 -5.71
C GLU A 80 10.13 2.93 -6.48
N ALA A 81 10.41 3.30 -7.73
CA ALA A 81 9.45 3.99 -8.59
C ALA A 81 8.26 3.09 -8.93
N GLU A 82 8.50 1.80 -9.20
CA GLU A 82 7.44 0.82 -9.43
C GLU A 82 6.58 0.61 -8.18
N LEU A 83 7.21 0.46 -7.00
CA LEU A 83 6.48 0.36 -5.73
C LEU A 83 5.60 1.59 -5.51
N ARG A 84 6.12 2.79 -5.77
CA ARG A 84 5.33 4.02 -5.66
C ARG A 84 4.15 4.05 -6.64
N VAL A 85 4.32 3.58 -7.86
CA VAL A 85 3.22 3.46 -8.84
C VAL A 85 2.16 2.47 -8.37
N VAL A 86 2.57 1.31 -7.84
CA VAL A 86 1.63 0.31 -7.30
C VAL A 86 0.91 0.86 -6.07
N ALA A 87 1.61 1.49 -5.14
CA ALA A 87 1.03 2.12 -3.97
C ALA A 87 0.03 3.23 -4.35
N ASP A 88 0.37 4.08 -5.32
CA ASP A 88 -0.52 5.12 -5.85
C ASP A 88 -1.81 4.54 -6.44
N ARG A 89 -1.73 3.38 -7.13
CA ARG A 89 -2.92 2.68 -7.66
C ARG A 89 -3.81 2.13 -6.55
N VAL A 90 -3.21 1.44 -5.57
CA VAL A 90 -3.95 0.93 -4.41
C VAL A 90 -4.62 2.07 -3.65
N ARG A 91 -3.93 3.20 -3.51
CA ARG A 91 -4.46 4.42 -2.90
C ARG A 91 -5.64 5.00 -3.64
N LEU A 92 -5.54 5.08 -4.96
CA LEU A 92 -6.61 5.61 -5.78
C LEU A 92 -7.87 4.73 -5.66
N ASP A 93 -7.71 3.41 -5.74
CA ASP A 93 -8.82 2.46 -5.60
C ASP A 93 -9.52 2.59 -4.24
N ALA A 94 -8.78 2.79 -3.15
CA ALA A 94 -9.35 3.00 -1.82
C ALA A 94 -10.16 4.31 -1.75
N LEU A 95 -9.57 5.42 -2.20
CA LEU A 95 -10.24 6.74 -2.20
C LEU A 95 -11.50 6.75 -3.07
N GLU A 96 -11.51 6.02 -4.19
CA GLU A 96 -12.69 5.93 -5.06
C GLU A 96 -13.83 5.14 -4.39
N ARG A 97 -13.52 4.07 -3.66
CA ARG A 97 -14.51 3.33 -2.84
C ARG A 97 -15.06 4.18 -1.70
N ASP A 98 -14.20 4.94 -1.02
CA ASP A 98 -14.62 5.87 0.03
C ASP A 98 -15.56 6.95 -0.51
N LEU A 99 -15.25 7.49 -1.69
CA LEU A 99 -16.13 8.45 -2.37
C LEU A 99 -17.48 7.85 -2.72
N GLU A 100 -17.52 6.62 -3.23
CA GLU A 100 -18.76 5.91 -3.51
C GLU A 100 -19.59 5.74 -2.23
N SER A 101 -18.98 5.26 -1.14
CA SER A 101 -19.62 5.09 0.16
C SER A 101 -20.16 6.42 0.73
N LEU A 102 -19.33 7.47 0.74
CA LEU A 102 -19.69 8.79 1.29
C LEU A 102 -20.81 9.46 0.49
N THR A 103 -20.82 9.29 -0.84
CA THR A 103 -21.85 9.89 -1.70
C THR A 103 -23.17 9.12 -1.69
N ALA A 104 -23.14 7.83 -1.35
CA ALA A 104 -24.33 7.00 -1.17
C ALA A 104 -25.00 7.18 0.21
N ALA A 105 -24.33 7.81 1.16
CA ALA A 105 -24.86 7.99 2.50
C ALA A 105 -25.93 9.10 2.56
N GLU A 106 -27.07 8.80 3.18
CA GLU A 106 -28.18 9.74 3.39
C GLU A 106 -28.58 9.81 4.87
N PRO A 107 -28.82 11.02 5.43
CA PRO A 107 -28.68 12.33 4.79
C PRO A 107 -27.21 12.79 4.68
N LEU A 108 -26.91 13.57 3.64
CA LEU A 108 -25.60 14.22 3.49
C LEU A 108 -25.47 15.42 4.45
N THR A 109 -24.47 15.37 5.32
CA THR A 109 -24.14 16.49 6.23
C THR A 109 -23.06 17.41 5.63
N ALA A 110 -22.90 18.61 6.19
CA ALA A 110 -21.85 19.54 5.78
C ALA A 110 -20.44 18.93 5.93
N ASP A 111 -20.19 18.22 7.04
CA ASP A 111 -18.91 17.53 7.28
C ASP A 111 -18.65 16.43 6.25
N MET A 112 -19.68 15.70 5.83
CA MET A 112 -19.58 14.70 4.77
C MET A 112 -19.24 15.34 3.43
N LEU A 113 -19.85 16.48 3.10
CA LEU A 113 -19.55 17.23 1.86
C LEU A 113 -18.11 17.74 1.84
N ASP A 114 -17.62 18.26 2.97
CA ASP A 114 -16.22 18.69 3.10
C ASP A 114 -15.25 17.50 3.00
N THR A 115 -15.63 16.36 3.56
CA THR A 115 -14.85 15.11 3.44
C THR A 115 -14.80 14.65 1.99
N ILE A 116 -15.94 14.59 1.29
CA ILE A 116 -16.02 14.27 -0.15
C ILE A 116 -15.12 15.20 -0.97
N ARG A 117 -15.12 16.51 -0.69
CA ARG A 117 -14.25 17.48 -1.39
C ARG A 117 -12.77 17.14 -1.20
N ARG A 118 -12.34 16.90 0.05
CA ARG A 118 -10.94 16.54 0.37
C ARG A 118 -10.53 15.22 -0.29
N THR A 119 -11.38 14.19 -0.19
CA THR A 119 -11.11 12.88 -0.77
C THR A 119 -10.99 12.95 -2.31
N ARG A 120 -11.84 13.75 -2.98
CA ARG A 120 -11.72 14.02 -4.43
C ARG A 120 -10.42 14.71 -4.79
N GLN A 121 -10.03 15.75 -4.05
CA GLN A 121 -8.78 16.47 -4.31
C GLN A 121 -7.57 15.52 -4.21
N ASN A 122 -7.53 14.68 -3.18
CA ASN A 122 -6.47 13.69 -3.00
C ASN A 122 -6.43 12.69 -4.17
N ALA A 123 -7.59 12.19 -4.61
CA ALA A 123 -7.67 11.26 -5.75
C ALA A 123 -7.16 11.92 -7.05
N ASP A 124 -7.51 13.18 -7.29
CA ASP A 124 -7.07 13.94 -8.48
C ASP A 124 -5.55 14.17 -8.48
N GLU A 125 -4.95 14.46 -7.32
CA GLU A 125 -3.51 14.61 -7.19
C GLU A 125 -2.75 13.32 -7.53
N ILE A 126 -3.29 12.17 -7.11
CA ILE A 126 -2.73 10.85 -7.40
C ILE A 126 -2.87 10.53 -8.89
N LYS A 127 -4.05 10.76 -9.48
CA LYS A 127 -4.26 10.59 -10.93
C LYS A 127 -3.25 11.41 -11.74
N ARG A 128 -2.97 12.65 -11.34
CA ARG A 128 -1.95 13.50 -11.98
C ARG A 128 -0.53 12.95 -11.81
N ARG A 129 -0.18 12.41 -10.65
CA ARG A 129 1.13 11.77 -10.42
C ARG A 129 1.31 10.53 -11.30
N LEU A 130 0.29 9.66 -11.37
CA LEU A 130 0.27 8.48 -12.22
C LEU A 130 0.40 8.83 -13.71
N ALA A 131 -0.34 9.84 -14.20
CA ALA A 131 -0.27 10.30 -15.59
C ALA A 131 1.12 10.83 -15.97
N ARG A 132 1.78 11.56 -15.06
CA ARG A 132 3.16 12.06 -15.27
C ARG A 132 4.17 10.91 -15.35
N GLY A 133 4.06 9.89 -14.49
CA GLY A 133 4.95 8.73 -14.49
C GLY A 133 4.83 7.86 -15.75
N GLN A 134 3.64 7.75 -16.35
CA GLN A 134 3.42 7.03 -17.61
C GLN A 134 4.06 7.74 -18.82
N THR A 135 4.10 9.08 -18.80
CA THR A 135 4.67 9.88 -19.88
C THR A 135 6.19 9.77 -19.92
N THR A 136 6.84 9.65 -18.76
CA THR A 136 8.31 9.51 -18.65
C THR A 136 8.82 8.11 -18.97
N ALA A 137 7.98 7.08 -18.92
CA ALA A 137 8.37 5.70 -19.22
C ALA A 137 8.29 5.33 -20.71
N SER A 138 7.76 6.24 -21.56
CA SER A 138 7.58 6.03 -23.01
C SER A 138 8.58 6.83 -23.87
N SER A 139 9.70 7.28 -23.30
CA SER A 139 10.74 8.06 -23.99
C SER A 139 12.12 7.44 -23.84
#